data_AF-A0A942P5Y0-F1
#
_entry.id   AF-A0A942P5Y0-F1
#
_cell.length_a   1.000
_cell.length_b   1.000
_cell.length_c   1.000
_cell.angle_alpha   90.00
_cell.angle_beta   90.00
_cell.angle_gamma   90.00
#
_symmetry.space_group_name_H-M   'P 1'
#
loop_
_entity.id
_entity.type
_entity.pdbx_description
1 polymer ?
#
loop_
_entity_poly.entity_id
_entity_poly.type
_entity_poly.pdbx_seq_one_letter_code
_entity_poly.pdbx_strand_id
1 'polypeptide(L)'
;ELTSPYMHDGRFATLEQVIEHYNSGVQANPNLAQQLRNPPPGMGAKRLNLSQQQKDDLLAFLKTLTDRSISTDTKFSNPFK
;
A
#
# COMPACT_ATOMS: atom_id res chain seq x y z
N GLU A 1 9.49 -2.78 -3.96
CA GLU A 1 9.41 -1.36 -4.37
C GLU A 1 9.62 -1.10 -5.88
N LEU A 2 9.40 -2.10 -6.75
CA LEU A 2 9.70 -2.02 -8.19
C LEU A 2 8.51 -1.61 -9.08
N THR A 3 7.32 -1.46 -8.49
CA THR A 3 6.04 -1.37 -9.20
C THR A 3 5.28 -0.07 -8.93
N SER A 4 5.99 0.99 -8.57
CA SER A 4 5.37 2.32 -8.53
C SER A 4 4.97 2.77 -9.94
N PRO A 5 3.91 3.60 -10.09
CA PRO A 5 3.05 4.14 -9.04
C PRO A 5 2.02 3.13 -8.51
N TYR A 6 1.41 3.45 -7.36
CA TYR A 6 0.50 2.60 -6.60
C TYR A 6 -0.96 3.07 -6.66
N MET A 7 -1.86 2.17 -6.27
CA MET A 7 -3.32 2.23 -6.44
C MET A 7 -3.78 1.99 -7.88
N HIS A 8 -5.08 1.76 -8.05
CA HIS A 8 -5.69 1.46 -9.35
C HIS A 8 -5.58 2.61 -10.37
N ASP A 9 -5.39 3.83 -9.89
CA ASP A 9 -5.25 5.05 -10.67
C ASP A 9 -3.85 5.66 -10.60
N GLY A 10 -2.89 4.97 -9.98
CA GLY A 10 -1.50 5.44 -9.90
C GLY A 10 -1.30 6.72 -9.07
N ARG A 11 -2.26 7.09 -8.21
CA ARG A 11 -2.20 8.38 -7.48
C ARG A 11 -1.06 8.51 -6.47
N PHE A 12 -0.44 7.40 -6.06
CA PHE A 12 0.63 7.40 -5.07
C PHE A 12 1.96 6.97 -5.69
N ALA A 13 3.00 7.76 -5.48
CA ALA A 13 4.34 7.48 -5.97
C ALA A 13 5.10 6.50 -5.08
N THR A 14 4.76 6.42 -3.78
CA THR A 14 5.55 5.67 -2.79
C THR A 14 4.69 4.76 -1.92
N LEU A 15 5.30 3.71 -1.34
CA LEU A 15 4.61 2.81 -0.41
C LEU A 15 4.24 3.51 0.90
N GLU A 16 5.01 4.51 1.31
CA GLU A 16 4.73 5.34 2.49
C GLU A 16 3.41 6.08 2.32
N GLN A 17 3.10 6.59 1.13
CA GLN A 17 1.80 7.21 0.83
C GLN A 17 0.65 6.19 0.90
N VAL A 18 0.88 4.96 0.46
CA VAL A 18 -0.09 3.86 0.60
C VAL A 18 -0.32 3.53 2.08
N ILE A 19 0.74 3.41 2.87
CA ILE A 19 0.65 3.15 4.31
C ILE A 19 -0.11 4.28 5.01
N GLU A 20 0.21 5.54 4.70
CA GLU A 20 -0.48 6.68 5.29
C GLU A 20 -1.96 6.76 4.88
N HIS A 21 -2.28 6.40 3.64
CA HIS A 21 -3.67 6.28 3.19
C HIS A 21 -4.48 5.33 4.07
N TYR A 22 -3.97 4.13 4.34
CA TYR A 22 -4.66 3.17 5.22
C TYR A 22 -4.57 3.53 6.70
N ASN A 23 -3.53 4.26 7.12
CA ASN A 23 -3.39 4.69 8.51
C ASN A 23 -4.46 5.73 8.89
N SER A 24 -4.61 6.79 8.07
CA SER A 24 -5.44 7.95 8.39
C SER A 24 -6.21 8.57 7.22
N GLY A 25 -5.82 8.27 5.98
CA GLY A 25 -6.32 8.92 4.76
C GLY A 25 -7.58 8.31 4.13
N VAL A 26 -8.11 7.19 4.63
CA VAL A 26 -9.37 6.61 4.14
C VAL A 26 -10.52 7.56 4.45
N GLN A 27 -11.36 7.83 3.43
CA GLN A 27 -12.52 8.70 3.55
C GLN A 27 -13.82 7.90 3.58
N ALA A 28 -14.72 8.26 4.49
CA ALA A 28 -16.05 7.68 4.56
C ALA A 28 -16.86 8.05 3.31
N ASN A 29 -17.47 7.05 2.68
CA ASN A 29 -18.38 7.24 1.55
C ASN A 29 -19.39 6.07 1.51
N PRO A 30 -20.49 6.17 0.74
CA PRO A 30 -21.51 5.10 0.68
C PRO A 30 -20.96 3.74 0.23
N ASN A 31 -19.93 3.73 -0.62
CA ASN A 31 -19.35 2.52 -1.20
C ASN A 31 -18.13 1.98 -0.43
N LEU A 32 -17.77 2.59 0.72
CA LEU A 32 -16.65 2.13 1.52
C LEU A 32 -16.92 0.72 2.10
N ALA A 33 -15.95 -0.18 1.94
CA ALA A 33 -16.03 -1.55 2.46
C ALA A 33 -16.22 -1.57 3.99
N GLN A 34 -16.98 -2.54 4.51
CA GLN A 34 -17.32 -2.62 5.94
C GLN A 34 -16.08 -2.75 6.84
N GLN A 35 -15.04 -3.43 6.37
CA GLN A 35 -13.78 -3.63 7.08
C GLN A 35 -13.00 -2.33 7.32
N LEU A 36 -13.28 -1.30 6.51
CA LEU A 36 -12.67 0.02 6.59
C LEU A 36 -13.57 1.03 7.31
N ARG A 37 -14.66 0.59 7.95
CA ARG A 37 -15.55 1.44 8.75
C ARG A 37 -15.30 1.20 10.25
N ASN A 38 -15.55 2.23 11.05
CA ASN A 38 -15.61 2.06 12.51
C ASN A 38 -16.91 1.34 12.89
N PRO A 39 -16.88 0.43 13.89
CA PRO A 39 -18.10 -0.07 14.53
C PRO A 39 -18.62 0.95 15.58
N PRO A 40 -19.95 1.13 15.72
CA PRO A 40 -21.02 0.66 14.85
C PRO A 40 -21.07 1.37 13.47
N PRO A 41 -21.73 0.79 12.45
CA PRO A 41 -21.87 1.39 11.13
C PRO A 41 -22.36 2.84 11.19
N GLY A 42 -21.68 3.75 10.47
CA GLY A 42 -21.98 5.19 10.47
C GLY A 42 -20.94 6.06 11.18
N MET A 43 -20.03 5.46 11.97
CA MET A 43 -18.95 6.14 12.72
C MET A 43 -17.74 6.56 11.85
N GLY A 44 -17.93 6.70 10.53
CA GLY A 44 -16.88 7.10 9.59
C GLY A 44 -15.89 5.99 9.23
N ALA A 45 -14.80 6.39 8.57
CA ALA A 45 -13.73 5.49 8.15
C ALA A 45 -12.83 5.12 9.33
N LYS A 46 -12.36 3.87 9.32
CA LYS A 46 -11.44 3.32 10.31
C LYS A 46 -10.08 4.02 10.21
N ARG A 47 -9.54 4.39 11.36
CA ARG A 47 -8.15 4.86 11.50
C ARG A 47 -7.36 3.84 12.29
N LEU A 48 -6.17 3.50 11.79
CA LEU A 48 -5.30 2.53 12.46
C LEU A 48 -4.46 3.20 13.56
N ASN A 49 -4.22 4.51 13.44
CA ASN A 49 -3.42 5.31 14.38
C ASN A 49 -2.07 4.65 14.71
N LEU A 50 -1.40 4.13 13.67
CA LEU A 50 -0.08 3.54 13.78
C LEU A 50 0.93 4.60 14.23
N SER A 51 1.82 4.20 15.14
CA SER A 51 2.99 5.01 15.47
C SER A 51 3.93 5.10 14.26
N GLN A 52 4.85 6.05 14.28
CA GLN A 52 5.85 6.16 13.21
C GLN A 52 6.67 4.86 13.09
N GLN A 53 7.08 4.27 14.22
CA GLN A 53 7.79 3.00 14.23
C GLN A 53 7.00 1.87 13.57
N GLN A 54 5.69 1.75 13.86
CA GLN A 54 4.86 0.72 13.26
C GLN A 54 4.70 0.90 11.74
N LYS A 55 4.66 2.16 11.26
CA LYS A 55 4.65 2.45 9.82
C LYS A 55 5.98 2.05 9.16
N ASP A 56 7.09 2.33 9.81
CA ASP A 56 8.43 2.01 9.31
C ASP A 56 8.66 0.48 9.29
N ASP A 57 8.20 -0.23 10.33
CA ASP A 57 8.26 -1.69 10.40
C ASP A 57 7.41 -2.35 9.30
N LEU A 58 6.20 -1.83 9.05
CA LEU A 58 5.34 -2.30 7.98
C LEU A 58 5.97 -2.05 6.60
N LEU A 59 6.56 -0.87 6.39
CA LEU A 59 7.30 -0.56 5.18
C LEU A 59 8.48 -1.53 4.98
N ALA A 60 9.25 -1.79 6.03
CA ALA A 60 10.36 -2.73 6.00
C ALA A 60 9.88 -4.15 5.63
N PHE A 61 8.78 -4.61 6.24
CA PHE A 61 8.15 -5.88 5.90
C PHE A 61 7.75 -5.94 4.42
N LEU A 62 7.05 -4.93 3.90
CA LEU A 62 6.63 -4.90 2.49
C LEU A 62 7.82 -4.94 1.52
N LYS A 63 8.96 -4.34 1.90
CA LYS A 63 10.19 -4.40 1.10
C LYS A 63 10.79 -5.79 1.00
N THR A 64 10.56 -6.66 2.00
CA THR A 64 11.02 -8.06 1.99
C THR A 64 10.35 -8.90 0.90
N LEU A 65 9.19 -8.45 0.38
CA LEU A 65 8.43 -9.13 -0.67
C LEU A 65 9.00 -8.86 -2.08
N THR A 66 10.12 -8.14 -2.18
CA THR A 66 10.75 -7.83 -3.47
C THR A 66 11.69 -8.95 -3.87
N ASP A 67 11.33 -9.72 -4.90
CA ASP A 67 12.24 -10.67 -5.52
C ASP A 67 13.25 -9.94 -6.41
N ARG A 68 14.53 -9.97 -6.01
CA ARG A 68 15.62 -9.35 -6.76
C ARG A 68 16.10 -10.21 -7.93
N SER A 69 15.88 -11.52 -7.90
CA SER A 69 16.34 -12.43 -8.95
C SER A 69 15.54 -12.23 -10.24
N ILE A 70 14.20 -12.20 -10.15
CA ILE A 70 13.33 -11.98 -11.31
C ILE A 70 13.63 -10.64 -11.99
N SER A 71 14.00 -9.62 -11.22
CA SER A 71 14.25 -8.27 -11.76
C SER A 71 15.49 -8.14 -12.65
N THR A 72 16.44 -9.09 -12.55
CA THR A 72 17.71 -9.04 -13.28
C THR A 72 18.03 -10.31 -14.06
N ASP A 73 17.24 -11.37 -13.91
CA ASP A 73 17.46 -12.63 -14.60
C ASP A 73 17.22 -12.48 -16.12
N THR A 74 18.29 -12.77 -16.88
CA THR A 74 18.29 -12.79 -18.34
C THR A 74 17.21 -13.67 -18.95
N LYS A 75 16.74 -14.70 -18.23
CA LYS A 75 15.62 -15.55 -18.68
C LYS A 75 14.33 -14.76 -18.92
N PHE A 76 14.12 -13.66 -18.18
CA PHE A 76 12.93 -12.81 -18.26
C PHE A 76 13.19 -11.47 -18.95
N SER A 77 14.39 -11.27 -19.53
CA SER A 77 14.72 -10.03 -20.23
C SER A 77 14.09 -9.98 -21.63
N ASN A 78 14.18 -8.81 -22.28
CA ASN A 78 13.72 -8.67 -23.66
C ASN A 78 14.66 -9.44 -24.62
N PRO A 79 14.19 -10.47 -25.34
CA PRO A 79 15.05 -11.30 -26.19
C PRO A 79 15.47 -10.61 -27.50
N PHE A 80 14.95 -9.41 -27.78
CA PHE A 80 15.23 -8.64 -29.00
C PHE A 80 16.13 -7.43 -28.75
N LYS A 81 16.76 -7.34 -27.57
CA LYS A 81 17.79 -6.35 -27.23
C LYS A 81 19.13 -7.02 -26.98
#